data_AF-A0A3G2E5B6-F1
#
_entry.id   AF-A0A3G2E5B6-F1
#
_cell.length_a   1.000
_cell.length_b   1.000
_cell.length_c   1.000
_cell.angle_alpha   90.00
_cell.angle_beta   90.00
_cell.angle_gamma   90.00
#
_symmetry.space_group_name_H-M   'P 1'
#
loop_
_entity.id
_entity.type
_entity.pdbx_description
1 polymer ?
#
loop_
_entity_poly.entity_id
_entity_poly.type
_entity_poly.pdbx_seq_one_letter_code
_entity_poly.pdbx_strand_id
1 'polypeptide(L)'
;MAVEDFLYAMKEAGIRVAINATYRPPQRSYLMHYAWRIARKQLDPQHIPKMAGVHIEWDHGEIDASVKAAKAMLIVLQINHLPIKPALRSQHNSGLAIDMDLLWSGTVEVKDASGNLVRIATLPRTGMNRQLIAVAATYGVKKYSGPGSDRPHWSNNGY
;
A
#
# COMPACT_ATOMS: atom_id res chain seq x y z
N MET A 1 15.81 7.75 -0.16
CA MET A 1 15.49 6.31 -0.26
C MET A 1 16.11 5.81 -1.53
N ALA A 2 16.88 4.74 -1.47
CA ALA A 2 17.41 4.08 -2.66
C ALA A 2 16.48 2.92 -3.06
N VAL A 3 15.18 3.21 -3.23
CA VAL A 3 14.20 2.17 -3.59
C VAL A 3 14.55 1.52 -4.92
N GLU A 4 15.16 2.29 -5.83
CA GLU A 4 15.68 1.81 -7.11
C GLU A 4 16.80 0.78 -6.93
N ASP A 5 17.77 1.05 -6.05
CA ASP A 5 18.87 0.11 -5.75
C ASP A 5 18.34 -1.17 -5.09
N PHE A 6 17.37 -1.06 -4.18
CA PHE A 6 16.70 -2.22 -3.60
C PHE A 6 16.01 -3.06 -4.69
N LEU A 7 15.23 -2.42 -5.57
CA LEU A 7 14.55 -3.10 -6.68
C LEU A 7 15.54 -3.74 -7.66
N TYR A 8 16.68 -3.11 -7.89
CA TYR A 8 17.76 -3.67 -8.70
C TYR A 8 18.34 -4.93 -8.05
N ALA A 9 18.69 -4.87 -6.75
CA ALA A 9 19.17 -6.02 -6.00
C ALA A 9 18.18 -7.20 -5.97
N MET A 10 16.86 -6.92 -5.91
CA MET A 10 15.83 -7.96 -6.01
C MET A 10 15.88 -8.66 -7.38
N LYS A 11 15.91 -7.88 -8.47
CA LYS A 11 15.90 -8.41 -9.83
C LYS A 11 17.16 -9.23 -10.13
N GLU A 12 18.33 -8.74 -9.74
CA GLU A 12 19.61 -9.45 -9.88
C GLU A 12 19.61 -10.80 -9.15
N ALA A 13 18.96 -10.88 -7.98
CA ALA A 13 18.82 -12.11 -7.21
C ALA A 13 17.73 -13.07 -7.75
N GLY A 14 17.10 -12.75 -8.89
CA GLY A 14 16.01 -13.55 -9.46
C GLY A 14 14.68 -13.44 -8.70
N ILE A 15 14.51 -12.43 -7.83
CA ILE A 15 13.24 -12.16 -7.16
C ILE A 15 12.33 -11.40 -8.12
N ARG A 16 11.13 -11.95 -8.37
CA ARG A 16 10.10 -11.26 -9.13
C ARG A 16 9.54 -10.12 -8.31
N VAL A 17 9.55 -8.92 -8.89
CA VAL A 17 8.93 -7.71 -8.32
C VAL A 17 7.72 -7.32 -9.16
N ALA A 18 6.55 -7.19 -8.53
CA ALA A 18 5.36 -6.60 -9.12
C ALA A 18 5.01 -5.32 -8.36
N ILE A 19 5.07 -4.16 -9.04
CA ILE A 19 4.76 -2.86 -8.45
C ILE A 19 3.26 -2.58 -8.65
N ASN A 20 2.56 -2.37 -7.55
CA ASN A 20 1.11 -2.17 -7.51
C ASN A 20 0.75 -0.68 -7.43
N ALA A 21 1.52 0.10 -6.65
CA ALA A 21 1.34 1.54 -6.54
C ALA A 21 2.61 2.24 -6.06
N THR A 22 2.82 3.48 -6.48
CA THR A 22 3.88 4.37 -5.98
C THR A 22 3.24 5.65 -5.44
N TYR A 23 3.15 6.71 -6.25
CA TYR A 23 2.46 7.93 -5.88
C TYR A 23 0.94 7.75 -5.91
N ARG A 24 0.28 8.18 -4.84
CA ARG A 24 -1.18 8.27 -4.75
C ARG A 24 -1.58 9.74 -4.60
N PRO A 25 -2.28 10.34 -5.57
CA PRO A 25 -2.76 11.71 -5.42
C PRO A 25 -3.64 11.87 -4.18
N PRO A 26 -3.57 12.99 -3.44
CA PRO A 26 -4.41 13.25 -2.27
C PRO A 26 -5.91 13.07 -2.55
N GLN A 27 -6.38 13.44 -3.75
CA GLN A 27 -7.75 13.28 -4.22
C GLN A 27 -8.17 11.81 -4.23
N ARG A 28 -7.28 10.90 -4.65
CA ARG A 28 -7.53 9.46 -4.63
C ARG A 28 -7.60 8.93 -3.20
N SER A 29 -6.70 9.35 -2.31
CA SER A 29 -6.76 8.98 -0.88
C SER A 29 -8.07 9.45 -0.23
N TYR A 30 -8.51 10.66 -0.55
CA TYR A 30 -9.79 11.21 -0.08
C TYR A 30 -10.97 10.34 -0.53
N LEU A 31 -11.09 10.07 -1.83
CA LEU A 31 -12.18 9.24 -2.38
C LEU A 31 -12.18 7.84 -1.76
N MET A 32 -11.01 7.20 -1.67
CA MET A 32 -10.85 5.87 -1.07
C MET A 32 -11.27 5.85 0.41
N HIS A 33 -10.84 6.85 1.18
CA HIS A 33 -11.12 6.92 2.61
C HIS A 33 -12.61 7.08 2.89
N TYR A 34 -13.25 8.05 2.25
CA TYR A 34 -14.63 8.40 2.53
C TYR A 34 -15.60 7.38 1.95
N ALA A 35 -15.38 6.88 0.73
CA ALA A 35 -16.18 5.78 0.18
C ALA A 35 -16.15 4.55 1.10
N TRP A 36 -14.98 4.16 1.62
CA TRP A 36 -14.86 3.03 2.54
C TRP A 36 -15.65 3.26 3.83
N ARG A 37 -15.57 4.47 4.39
CA ARG A 37 -16.28 4.82 5.64
C ARG A 37 -17.80 4.82 5.47
N ILE A 38 -18.31 5.41 4.40
CA ILE A 38 -19.76 5.39 4.13
C ILE A 38 -20.19 3.93 3.94
N ALA A 39 -19.55 3.20 3.02
CA ALA A 39 -19.95 1.85 2.64
C ALA A 39 -19.94 0.82 3.79
N ARG A 40 -19.03 0.98 4.77
CA ARG A 40 -18.80 -0.03 5.82
C ARG A 40 -19.09 0.42 7.24
N LYS A 41 -19.16 1.72 7.48
CA LYS A 41 -19.40 2.30 8.80
C LYS A 41 -20.61 3.23 8.82
N GLN A 42 -21.33 3.35 7.69
CA GLN A 42 -22.47 4.26 7.53
C GLN A 42 -22.13 5.67 8.03
N LEU A 43 -20.91 6.12 7.71
CA LEU A 43 -20.51 7.48 8.00
C LEU A 43 -21.52 8.43 7.35
N ASP A 44 -21.99 9.39 8.14
CA ASP A 44 -22.89 10.44 7.68
C ASP A 44 -22.27 11.19 6.49
N PRO A 45 -22.88 11.13 5.29
CA PRO A 45 -22.34 11.75 4.10
C PRO A 45 -22.40 13.29 4.14
N GLN A 46 -23.30 13.89 4.93
CA GLN A 46 -23.45 15.35 5.01
C GLN A 46 -22.26 16.04 5.68
N HIS A 47 -21.57 15.32 6.57
CA HIS A 47 -20.45 15.84 7.35
C HIS A 47 -19.08 15.55 6.72
N ILE A 48 -19.03 15.10 5.47
CA ILE A 48 -17.77 14.84 4.78
C ILE A 48 -17.17 16.16 4.27
N PRO A 49 -15.94 16.54 4.68
CA PRO A 49 -15.31 17.79 4.26
C PRO A 49 -15.09 17.83 2.74
N LYS A 50 -15.50 18.91 2.07
CA LYS A 50 -15.22 19.10 0.64
C LYS A 50 -13.71 19.14 0.37
N MET A 51 -13.29 18.64 -0.79
CA MET A 51 -11.90 18.67 -1.24
C MET A 51 -11.78 19.37 -2.59
N ALA A 52 -10.89 20.35 -2.69
CA ALA A 52 -10.60 21.04 -3.94
C ALA A 52 -10.15 20.04 -5.02
N GLY A 53 -10.71 20.17 -6.23
CA GLY A 53 -10.46 19.26 -7.35
C GLY A 53 -11.18 17.91 -7.24
N VAL A 54 -12.08 17.73 -6.27
CA VAL A 54 -12.96 16.55 -6.17
C VAL A 54 -14.42 17.00 -6.18
N HIS A 55 -15.07 16.82 -7.33
CA HIS A 55 -16.49 17.14 -7.53
C HIS A 55 -17.32 15.89 -7.32
N ILE A 56 -17.71 15.63 -6.06
CA ILE A 56 -18.51 14.47 -5.70
C ILE A 56 -19.65 14.87 -4.78
N GLU A 57 -20.83 14.30 -5.04
CA GLU A 57 -21.97 14.34 -4.13
C GLU A 57 -21.98 13.05 -3.32
N TRP A 58 -21.79 13.17 -2.00
CA TRP A 58 -21.77 12.03 -1.10
C TRP A 58 -23.15 11.72 -0.54
N ASP A 59 -23.98 12.75 -0.35
CA ASP A 59 -25.31 12.61 0.23
C ASP A 59 -26.35 12.42 -0.88
N HIS A 60 -26.94 11.24 -0.92
CA HIS A 60 -27.97 10.87 -1.90
C HIS A 60 -29.37 10.93 -1.29
N GLY A 61 -29.56 11.73 -0.23
CA GLY A 61 -30.82 11.96 0.48
C GLY A 61 -31.10 10.91 1.56
N GLU A 62 -30.90 9.64 1.23
CA GLU A 62 -31.03 8.51 2.16
C GLU A 62 -29.69 7.82 2.40
N ILE A 63 -29.47 7.36 3.64
CA ILE A 63 -28.21 6.69 4.00
C ILE A 63 -27.98 5.42 3.18
N ASP A 64 -29.03 4.66 2.87
CA ASP A 64 -28.94 3.44 2.06
C ASP A 64 -28.54 3.73 0.61
N ALA A 65 -29.03 4.83 0.03
CA ALA A 65 -28.63 5.28 -1.30
C ALA A 65 -27.15 5.68 -1.33
N SER A 66 -26.71 6.44 -0.34
CA SER A 66 -25.32 6.87 -0.17
C SER A 66 -24.37 5.69 0.04
N VAL A 67 -24.76 4.71 0.86
CA VAL A 67 -24.03 3.45 1.07
C VAL A 67 -23.93 2.64 -0.22
N LYS A 68 -25.00 2.55 -1.01
CA LYS A 68 -24.99 1.84 -2.30
C LYS A 68 -24.00 2.48 -3.28
N ALA A 69 -24.02 3.81 -3.42
CA ALA A 69 -23.08 4.53 -4.26
C ALA A 69 -21.63 4.37 -3.79
N ALA A 70 -21.39 4.47 -2.48
CA ALA A 70 -20.06 4.28 -1.91
C ALA A 70 -19.53 2.85 -2.13
N LYS A 71 -20.37 1.82 -2.06
CA LYS A 71 -20.00 0.43 -2.39
C LYS A 71 -19.58 0.29 -3.85
N ALA A 72 -20.28 0.94 -4.79
CA ALA A 72 -19.88 0.97 -6.19
C ALA A 72 -18.50 1.62 -6.37
N MET A 73 -18.23 2.70 -5.64
CA MET A 73 -16.90 3.32 -5.65
C MET A 73 -15.81 2.40 -5.12
N LEU A 74 -16.06 1.55 -4.11
CA LEU A 74 -15.04 0.61 -3.64
C LEU A 74 -14.58 -0.35 -4.73
N ILE A 75 -15.47 -0.74 -5.64
CA ILE A 75 -15.16 -1.62 -6.76
C ILE A 75 -14.28 -0.88 -7.78
N VAL A 76 -14.69 0.31 -8.21
CA VAL A 76 -13.95 1.13 -9.20
C VAL A 76 -12.59 1.56 -8.66
N LEU A 77 -12.51 1.92 -7.38
CA LEU A 77 -11.26 2.26 -6.71
C LEU A 77 -10.41 1.03 -6.36
N GLN A 78 -10.90 -0.18 -6.63
CA GLN A 78 -10.25 -1.47 -6.38
C GLN A 78 -9.90 -1.70 -4.90
N ILE A 79 -10.72 -1.20 -3.99
CA ILE A 79 -10.49 -1.27 -2.54
C ILE A 79 -11.57 -2.06 -1.78
N ASN A 80 -12.50 -2.68 -2.50
CA ASN A 80 -13.57 -3.49 -1.89
C ASN A 80 -13.03 -4.65 -1.04
N HIS A 81 -11.84 -5.15 -1.33
CA HIS A 81 -11.21 -6.24 -0.58
C HIS A 81 -10.49 -5.78 0.70
N LEU A 82 -10.31 -4.48 0.91
CA LEU A 82 -9.49 -3.98 2.03
C LEU A 82 -10.18 -4.23 3.38
N PRO A 83 -9.51 -4.89 4.34
CA PRO A 83 -10.09 -5.16 5.66
C PRO A 83 -10.07 -3.90 6.55
N ILE A 84 -9.14 -2.99 6.30
CA ILE A 84 -8.93 -1.75 7.03
C ILE A 84 -9.19 -0.54 6.13
N LYS A 85 -9.53 0.58 6.76
CA LYS A 85 -9.80 1.85 6.08
C LYS A 85 -8.50 2.42 5.47
N PRO A 86 -8.51 2.85 4.20
CA PRO A 86 -7.40 3.60 3.60
C PRO A 86 -7.09 4.89 4.39
N ALA A 87 -5.80 5.20 4.59
CA ALA A 87 -5.40 6.44 5.25
C ALA A 87 -5.63 7.68 4.35
N LEU A 88 -6.06 8.80 4.93
CA LEU A 88 -6.16 10.09 4.21
C LEU A 88 -4.79 10.67 3.88
N ARG A 89 -3.84 10.49 4.80
CA ARG A 89 -2.45 10.91 4.67
C ARG A 89 -1.60 9.65 4.82
N SER A 90 -0.82 9.36 3.81
CA SER A 90 0.06 8.20 3.73
C SER A 90 1.34 8.60 3.01
N GLN A 91 2.41 7.83 3.19
CA GLN A 91 3.66 8.02 2.47
C GLN A 91 3.50 7.92 0.94
N HIS A 92 2.46 7.27 0.43
CA HIS A 92 2.12 7.32 -1.00
C HIS A 92 1.78 8.73 -1.49
N ASN A 93 1.20 9.59 -0.63
CA ASN A 93 0.89 10.98 -0.99
C ASN A 93 2.13 11.86 -1.11
N SER A 94 3.25 11.41 -0.54
CA SER A 94 4.53 12.11 -0.57
C SER A 94 5.53 11.45 -1.52
N GLY A 95 5.14 10.38 -2.24
CA GLY A 95 6.07 9.59 -3.06
C GLY A 95 7.13 8.83 -2.26
N LEU A 96 6.87 8.60 -0.97
CA LEU A 96 7.79 7.95 -0.02
C LEU A 96 7.41 6.48 0.27
N ALA A 97 6.47 5.92 -0.50
CA ALA A 97 6.03 4.54 -0.39
C ALA A 97 5.86 3.87 -1.75
N ILE A 98 5.95 2.54 -1.71
CA ILE A 98 5.72 1.64 -2.82
C ILE A 98 4.94 0.43 -2.31
N ASP A 99 3.81 0.15 -2.95
CA ASP A 99 3.08 -1.10 -2.77
C ASP A 99 3.64 -2.07 -3.82
N MET A 100 4.25 -3.17 -3.36
CA MET A 100 4.82 -4.17 -4.26
C MET A 100 4.76 -5.58 -3.67
N ASP A 101 4.54 -6.54 -4.56
CA ASP A 101 4.65 -7.96 -4.27
C ASP A 101 6.02 -8.48 -4.72
N LEU A 102 6.66 -9.22 -3.82
CA LEU A 102 7.93 -9.90 -4.05
C LEU A 102 7.67 -11.40 -3.98
N LEU A 103 8.18 -12.17 -4.95
CA LEU A 103 8.01 -13.62 -5.01
C LEU A 103 9.26 -14.28 -5.61
N TRP A 104 9.69 -15.40 -5.05
CA TRP A 104 10.79 -16.20 -5.58
C TRP A 104 10.65 -17.68 -5.20
N SER A 105 11.51 -18.52 -5.77
CA SER A 105 11.61 -19.94 -5.48
C SER A 105 13.03 -20.30 -5.06
N GLY A 106 13.18 -21.31 -4.19
CA GLY A 106 14.52 -21.76 -3.79
C GLY A 106 15.33 -20.68 -3.07
N THR A 107 16.46 -21.07 -2.49
CA THR A 107 17.35 -20.13 -1.80
C THR A 107 17.89 -19.10 -2.79
N VAL A 108 17.90 -17.83 -2.39
CA VAL A 108 18.47 -16.72 -3.18
C VAL A 108 19.55 -16.00 -2.37
N GLU A 109 20.49 -15.38 -3.07
CA GLU A 109 21.49 -14.49 -2.48
C GLU A 109 21.23 -13.07 -2.97
N VAL A 110 21.04 -12.15 -2.03
CA VAL A 110 20.66 -10.78 -2.30
C VAL A 110 21.72 -9.85 -1.75
N LYS A 111 22.15 -8.85 -2.52
CA LYS A 111 23.05 -7.81 -2.01
C LYS A 111 22.32 -6.91 -1.01
N ASP A 112 22.92 -6.66 0.14
CA ASP A 112 22.53 -5.56 1.02
C ASP A 112 23.02 -4.21 0.46
N ALA A 113 22.62 -3.11 1.09
CA ALA A 113 23.00 -1.76 0.65
C ALA A 113 24.51 -1.45 0.75
N SER A 114 25.29 -2.29 1.45
CA SER A 114 26.76 -2.20 1.48
C SER A 114 27.42 -3.11 0.43
N GLY A 115 26.64 -3.86 -0.34
CA GLY A 115 27.10 -4.78 -1.38
C GLY A 115 27.38 -6.21 -0.91
N ASN A 116 27.16 -6.53 0.37
CA ASN A 116 27.40 -7.89 0.88
C ASN A 116 26.29 -8.84 0.44
N LEU A 117 26.64 -10.07 0.07
CA LEU A 117 25.65 -11.11 -0.25
C LEU A 117 25.03 -11.67 1.03
N VAL A 118 23.70 -11.58 1.11
CA VAL A 118 22.87 -12.15 2.18
C VAL A 118 22.08 -13.32 1.62
N ARG A 119 22.31 -14.51 2.19
CA ARG A 119 21.58 -15.73 1.84
C ARG A 119 20.19 -15.77 2.47
N ILE A 120 19.16 -15.83 1.63
CA ILE A 120 17.75 -15.93 2.05
C ILE A 120 17.25 -17.35 1.79
N ALA A 121 17.17 -18.14 2.86
CA ALA A 121 16.80 -19.56 2.82
C ALA A 121 15.49 -19.86 3.59
N THR A 122 14.87 -18.87 4.22
CA THR A 122 13.68 -19.06 5.07
C THR A 122 12.37 -18.85 4.30
N LEU A 123 11.26 -19.30 4.87
CA LEU A 123 9.90 -19.02 4.40
C LEU A 123 9.30 -17.81 5.15
N PRO A 124 8.23 -17.18 4.62
CA PRO A 124 7.67 -17.37 3.27
C PRO A 124 8.62 -16.87 2.19
N ARG A 125 8.48 -17.32 0.93
CA ARG A 125 9.23 -16.77 -0.22
C ARG A 125 8.53 -15.58 -0.83
N THR A 126 8.17 -14.62 0.04
CA THR A 126 7.45 -13.41 -0.34
C THR A 126 8.04 -12.19 0.36
N GLY A 127 7.51 -11.00 0.05
CA GLY A 127 7.84 -9.76 0.76
C GLY A 127 7.65 -9.78 2.28
N MET A 128 7.02 -10.82 2.84
CA MET A 128 6.86 -11.03 4.28
C MET A 128 8.02 -11.80 4.93
N ASN A 129 9.05 -12.18 4.17
CA ASN A 129 10.21 -12.90 4.70
C ASN A 129 11.06 -12.01 5.62
N ARG A 130 11.36 -12.47 6.84
CA ARG A 130 12.12 -11.68 7.82
C ARG A 130 13.56 -11.36 7.38
N GLN A 131 14.25 -12.29 6.71
CA GLN A 131 15.60 -12.04 6.19
C GLN A 131 15.56 -10.98 5.08
N LEU A 132 14.58 -11.08 4.17
CA LEU A 132 14.40 -10.09 3.12
C LEU A 132 14.05 -8.71 3.67
N ILE A 133 13.18 -8.65 4.68
CA ILE A 133 12.81 -7.39 5.36
C ILE A 133 14.05 -6.75 6.01
N ALA A 134 14.94 -7.54 6.61
CA ALA A 134 16.20 -7.04 7.15
C ALA A 134 17.12 -6.47 6.05
N VAL A 135 17.22 -7.15 4.89
CA VAL A 135 17.96 -6.64 3.73
C VAL A 135 17.35 -5.33 3.22
N ALA A 136 16.03 -5.27 3.02
CA ALA A 136 15.34 -4.06 2.56
C ALA A 136 15.59 -2.86 3.48
N ALA A 137 15.62 -3.09 4.79
CA ALA A 137 15.89 -2.05 5.78
C ALA A 137 17.28 -1.40 5.59
N THR A 138 18.27 -2.12 5.08
CA THR A 138 19.60 -1.55 4.78
C THR A 138 19.55 -0.50 3.66
N TYR A 139 18.60 -0.62 2.71
CA TYR A 139 18.34 0.36 1.66
C TYR A 139 17.43 1.52 2.12
N GLY A 140 17.03 1.52 3.39
CA GLY A 140 16.02 2.43 3.93
C GLY A 140 14.59 2.11 3.46
N VAL A 141 14.34 0.91 2.93
CA VAL A 141 13.02 0.44 2.51
C VAL A 141 12.45 -0.44 3.61
N LYS A 142 11.44 0.05 4.33
CA LYS A 142 10.88 -0.62 5.50
C LYS A 142 9.53 -1.23 5.18
N LYS A 143 9.33 -2.46 5.65
CA LYS A 143 8.04 -3.16 5.54
C LYS A 143 7.00 -2.51 6.46
N TYR A 144 5.75 -2.45 6.01
CA TYR A 144 4.64 -2.07 6.88
C TYR A 144 4.66 -2.86 8.19
N SER A 145 4.59 -2.15 9.31
CA SER A 145 4.66 -2.72 10.66
C SER A 145 3.47 -2.35 11.56
N GLY A 146 2.49 -1.63 11.01
CA GLY A 146 1.29 -1.23 11.72
C GLY A 146 0.24 -2.35 11.88
N PRO A 147 -0.90 -2.04 12.53
CA PRO A 147 -1.97 -3.01 12.71
C PRO A 147 -2.60 -3.41 11.36
N GLY A 148 -3.07 -4.66 11.26
CA GLY A 148 -3.69 -5.21 10.05
C GLY A 148 -2.70 -5.92 9.12
N SER A 149 -3.14 -6.19 7.89
CA SER A 149 -2.38 -6.94 6.88
C SER A 149 -2.21 -6.11 5.61
N ASP A 150 -1.41 -5.04 5.67
CA ASP A 150 -0.98 -4.30 4.47
C ASP A 150 0.29 -4.95 3.87
N ARG A 151 0.09 -6.16 3.35
CA ARG A 151 1.16 -7.02 2.83
C ARG A 151 1.94 -6.44 1.66
N PRO A 152 1.39 -5.64 0.74
CA PRO A 152 2.20 -5.07 -0.33
C PRO A 152 2.97 -3.82 0.11
N HIS A 153 2.62 -3.16 1.22
CA HIS A 153 3.16 -1.85 1.55
C HIS A 153 4.61 -1.82 2.05
N TRP A 154 5.42 -0.94 1.47
CA TRP A 154 6.77 -0.57 1.89
C TRP A 154 6.96 0.94 1.84
N SER A 155 7.71 1.51 2.76
CA SER A 155 7.98 2.95 2.81
C SER A 155 9.30 3.27 3.50
N ASN A 156 9.68 4.55 3.55
CA ASN A 156 10.88 4.98 4.28
C ASN A 156 10.80 4.77 5.80
N ASN A 157 9.60 4.68 6.36
CA ASN A 157 9.36 4.59 7.81
C ASN A 157 8.56 3.36 8.24
N GLY A 158 8.01 2.57 7.31
CA GLY A 158 7.23 1.37 7.60
C GLY A 158 5.75 1.63 7.92
N TYR A 159 5.24 2.81 7.55
CA TYR A 159 3.85 3.26 7.70
C TYR A 159 3.38 4.10 6.49
#